data_AF-A0A847JEQ6-F1
#
_entry.id   AF-A0A847JEQ6-F1
#
_cell.length_a   1.000
_cell.length_b   1.000
_cell.length_c   1.000
_cell.angle_alpha   90.00
_cell.angle_beta   90.00
_cell.angle_gamma   90.00
#
_symmetry.space_group_name_H-M   'P 1'
#
loop_
_entity.id
_entity.type
_entity.pdbx_description
1 polymer ?
#
loop_
_entity_poly.entity_id
_entity_poly.type
_entity_poly.pdbx_seq_one_letter_code
_entity_poly.pdbx_strand_id
1 'polypeptide(L)'
;MSSVLSVSLSGMNAAARRLEASAANVANVETVGALPTGGAASTVYRARTVVQTEVAGGGVSASVVETSPGWVPRAAPGSPFADASGLVAAPDVDLATEAVTQISARLAYAASAKTAKVADEMTKTALDALA
;
A
#
# COMPACT_ATOMS: atom_id res chain seq x y z
N MET A 1 27.94 3.48 1.77
CA MET A 1 27.46 2.78 0.57
C MET A 1 26.54 1.66 1.03
N SER A 2 25.26 1.69 0.66
CA SER A 2 24.34 0.59 0.98
C SER A 2 24.70 -0.66 0.18
N SER A 3 24.67 -1.85 0.81
CA SER A 3 24.84 -3.12 0.09
C SER A 3 23.67 -3.35 -0.87
N VAL A 4 23.91 -4.05 -1.99
CA VAL A 4 22.84 -4.48 -2.91
C VAL A 4 21.74 -5.26 -2.17
N LEU A 5 22.12 -6.00 -1.11
CA LEU A 5 21.18 -6.72 -0.25
C LEU A 5 20.26 -5.77 0.52
N SER A 6 20.79 -4.68 1.08
CA SER A 6 19.98 -3.73 1.85
C SER A 6 19.02 -2.94 0.95
N VAL A 7 19.48 -2.57 -0.25
CA VAL A 7 18.62 -1.93 -1.27
C VAL A 7 17.49 -2.88 -1.68
N SER A 8 17.82 -4.13 -1.98
CA SER A 8 16.84 -5.15 -2.35
C SER A 8 15.83 -5.43 -1.23
N LEU A 9 16.29 -5.50 0.03
CA LEU A 9 15.43 -5.66 1.20
C LEU A 9 14.46 -4.48 1.36
N SER A 10 14.96 -3.26 1.18
CA SER A 10 14.13 -2.06 1.25
C SER A 10 13.04 -2.04 0.15
N GLY A 11 13.38 -2.45 -1.07
CA GLY A 11 12.42 -2.62 -2.17
C GLY A 11 11.37 -3.70 -1.91
N MET A 12 11.78 -4.84 -1.34
CA MET A 12 10.84 -5.88 -0.92
C MET A 12 9.87 -5.38 0.17
N ASN A 13 10.35 -4.66 1.17
CA ASN A 13 9.51 -4.10 2.22
C ASN A 13 8.51 -3.08 1.65
N ALA A 14 8.98 -2.17 0.78
CA ALA A 14 8.11 -1.20 0.12
C ALA A 14 7.02 -1.87 -0.74
N ALA A 15 7.37 -2.91 -1.49
CA ALA A 15 6.41 -3.71 -2.24
C ALA A 15 5.40 -4.43 -1.34
N ALA A 16 5.84 -4.99 -0.20
CA ALA A 16 4.95 -5.62 0.77
C ALA A 16 3.95 -4.60 1.36
N ARG A 17 4.41 -3.40 1.75
CA ARG A 17 3.52 -2.33 2.24
C ARG A 17 2.48 -1.90 1.21
N ARG A 18 2.85 -1.85 -0.07
CA ARG A 18 1.90 -1.56 -1.17
C ARG A 18 0.83 -2.63 -1.29
N LEU A 19 1.23 -3.90 -1.19
CA LEU A 19 0.31 -5.02 -1.22
C LEU A 19 -0.64 -4.99 -0.02
N GLU A 20 -0.13 -4.72 1.19
CA GLU A 20 -0.90 -4.61 2.42
C GLU A 20 -1.92 -3.46 2.37
N ALA A 21 -1.52 -2.27 1.91
CA ALA A 21 -2.41 -1.12 1.77
C ALA A 21 -3.54 -1.41 0.76
N SER A 22 -3.19 -2.00 -0.39
CA SER A 22 -4.16 -2.39 -1.40
C SER A 22 -5.13 -3.47 -0.90
N ALA A 23 -4.62 -4.49 -0.20
CA ALA A 23 -5.45 -5.54 0.38
C ALA A 23 -6.43 -4.97 1.41
N ALA A 24 -5.98 -4.01 2.24
CA ALA A 24 -6.85 -3.33 3.19
C ALA A 24 -7.95 -2.52 2.49
N ASN A 25 -7.63 -1.84 1.38
CA ASN A 25 -8.61 -1.09 0.59
C ASN A 25 -9.66 -2.00 -0.03
N VAL A 26 -9.24 -3.11 -0.66
CA VAL A 26 -10.15 -4.09 -1.26
C VAL A 26 -11.02 -4.76 -0.19
N ALA A 27 -10.45 -5.14 0.95
CA ALA A 27 -11.19 -5.78 2.03
C ALA A 27 -12.26 -4.86 2.66
N ASN A 28 -12.04 -3.54 2.63
CA ASN A 28 -12.93 -2.56 3.25
C ASN A 28 -13.70 -1.71 2.23
N VAL A 29 -13.72 -2.07 0.95
CA VAL A 29 -14.35 -1.25 -0.12
C VAL A 29 -15.84 -0.99 0.12
N GLU A 30 -16.53 -1.91 0.79
CA GLU A 30 -17.96 -1.77 1.15
C GLU A 30 -18.19 -1.27 2.58
N THR A 31 -17.13 -0.88 3.30
CA THR A 31 -17.22 -0.35 4.67
C THR A 31 -17.69 1.11 4.64
N VAL A 32 -18.99 1.28 4.47
CA VAL A 32 -19.66 2.59 4.48
C VAL A 32 -19.84 3.13 5.90
N GLY A 33 -19.92 4.45 6.02
CA GLY A 33 -20.18 5.13 7.29
C GLY A 33 -21.00 6.40 7.11
N ALA A 34 -21.28 7.06 8.24
CA ALA A 34 -21.96 8.34 8.21
C ALA A 34 -21.05 9.40 7.57
N LEU A 35 -21.65 10.31 6.80
CA LEU A 35 -20.96 11.47 6.24
C LEU A 35 -20.32 12.29 7.37
N PRO A 36 -19.01 12.57 7.33
CA PRO A 36 -18.37 13.41 8.32
C PRO A 36 -18.90 14.85 8.21
N THR A 37 -19.89 15.20 9.02
CA THR A 37 -20.37 16.57 9.18
C THR A 37 -19.65 17.23 10.36
N GLY A 38 -19.02 18.39 10.15
CA GLY A 38 -18.56 19.27 11.24
C GLY A 38 -17.37 18.78 12.08
N GLY A 39 -16.49 17.95 11.53
CA GLY A 39 -15.26 17.51 12.24
C GLY A 39 -15.45 16.30 13.17
N ALA A 40 -16.63 15.69 13.20
CA ALA A 40 -16.84 14.41 13.87
C ALA A 40 -16.02 13.30 13.18
N ALA A 41 -15.42 12.43 13.98
CA ALA A 41 -14.72 11.25 13.49
C ALA A 41 -15.72 10.35 12.74
N SER A 42 -15.62 10.31 11.41
CA SER A 42 -16.45 9.41 10.60
C SER A 42 -15.99 7.97 10.83
N THR A 43 -16.96 7.08 10.96
CA THR A 43 -16.76 5.63 11.06
C THR A 43 -16.43 4.99 9.71
N VAL A 44 -16.40 5.76 8.63
CA VAL A 44 -16.08 5.27 7.28
C VAL A 44 -14.62 4.82 7.20
N TYR A 45 -14.38 3.72 6.49
CA TYR A 45 -13.03 3.35 6.12
C TYR A 45 -12.43 4.39 5.16
N ARG A 46 -11.18 4.78 5.41
CA ARG A 46 -10.44 5.71 4.55
C ARG A 46 -9.46 4.91 3.69
N ALA A 47 -9.52 5.14 2.39
CA ALA A 47 -8.57 4.55 1.46
C ALA A 47 -7.13 4.87 1.89
N ARG A 48 -6.26 3.87 1.82
CA ARG A 48 -4.84 3.95 2.18
C ARG A 48 -3.98 3.96 0.93
N THR A 49 -2.92 4.74 0.95
CA THR A 49 -1.90 4.76 -0.11
C THR A 49 -0.52 4.63 0.51
N VAL A 50 0.47 4.28 -0.31
CA VAL A 50 1.85 4.14 0.14
C VAL A 50 2.70 5.24 -0.48
N VAL A 51 3.28 6.07 0.39
CA VAL A 51 4.27 7.06 0.01
C VAL A 51 5.64 6.41 0.10
N GLN A 52 6.32 6.35 -1.03
CA GLN A 52 7.70 5.88 -1.11
C GLN A 52 8.64 7.07 -1.20
N THR A 53 9.69 7.06 -0.39
CA THR A 53 10.74 8.08 -0.41
C THR A 53 12.10 7.43 -0.60
N GLU A 54 12.95 8.07 -1.39
CA GLU A 54 14.34 7.65 -1.51
C GLU A 54 15.08 7.78 -0.17
N VAL A 55 15.95 6.81 0.10
CA VAL A 55 16.82 6.84 1.27
C VAL A 55 18.21 7.28 0.84
N ALA A 56 18.76 8.29 1.51
CA ALA A 56 20.10 8.77 1.26
C ALA A 56 21.12 7.62 1.40
N GLY A 57 21.92 7.39 0.36
CA GLY A 57 22.88 6.30 0.33
C GLY A 57 22.36 4.99 -0.27
N GLY A 58 21.10 4.93 -0.71
CA GLY A 58 20.50 3.85 -1.52
C GLY A 58 19.32 3.14 -0.85
N GLY A 59 18.33 2.74 -1.66
CA GLY A 59 17.12 2.07 -1.20
C GLY A 59 15.90 2.99 -1.10
N VAL A 60 14.82 2.45 -0.56
CA VAL A 60 13.51 3.12 -0.47
C VAL A 60 12.87 2.91 0.89
N SER A 61 12.27 3.96 1.43
CA SER A 61 11.40 3.89 2.60
C SER A 61 9.96 3.94 2.13
N ALA A 62 9.07 3.18 2.76
CA ALA A 62 7.65 3.16 2.44
C ALA A 62 6.82 3.38 3.70
N SER A 63 5.93 4.37 3.64
CA SER A 63 4.97 4.68 4.69
C SER A 63 3.56 4.57 4.15
N VAL A 64 2.69 3.88 4.89
CA VAL A 64 1.26 3.80 4.58
C VAL A 64 0.60 5.04 5.18
N VAL A 65 -0.10 5.79 4.36
CA VAL A 65 -0.84 7.00 4.76
C VAL A 65 -2.29 6.88 4.31
N GLU A 66 -3.20 7.53 5.03
CA GLU A 66 -4.59 7.62 4.60
C GLU A 66 -4.73 8.74 3.56
N THR A 67 -5.48 8.46 2.49
CA THR A 67 -5.82 9.46 1.47
C THR A 67 -6.77 10.49 2.07
N SER A 68 -6.60 11.76 1.70
CA SER A 68 -7.43 12.87 2.19
C SER A 68 -7.98 13.72 1.03
N PRO A 69 -9.30 13.74 0.80
CA PRO A 69 -10.31 12.86 1.40
C PRO A 69 -10.17 11.42 0.88
N GLY A 70 -10.34 10.43 1.75
CA GLY A 70 -10.24 9.00 1.42
C GLY A 70 -11.59 8.31 1.23
N TRP A 71 -12.63 9.10 0.95
CA TRP A 71 -14.02 8.67 0.84
C TRP A 71 -14.78 9.59 -0.12
N VAL A 72 -15.88 9.07 -0.69
CA VAL A 72 -16.81 9.78 -1.57
C VAL A 72 -18.26 9.55 -1.14
N PRO A 73 -19.15 10.54 -1.29
CA PRO A 73 -20.58 10.32 -1.06
C PRO A 73 -21.15 9.30 -2.04
N ARG A 74 -21.90 8.31 -1.55
CA ARG A 74 -22.62 7.30 -2.34
C ARG A 74 -24.08 7.24 -1.90
N ALA A 75 -25.01 7.13 -2.83
CA ALA A 75 -26.42 6.94 -2.51
C ALA A 75 -26.67 5.54 -1.93
N ALA A 76 -27.20 5.48 -0.71
CA ALA A 76 -27.61 4.25 -0.04
C ALA A 76 -28.85 4.52 0.85
N PRO A 77 -30.03 4.76 0.23
CA PRO A 77 -31.24 5.23 0.93
C PRO A 77 -31.81 4.25 1.97
N GLY A 78 -31.32 3.00 2.02
CA GLY A 78 -31.68 2.00 3.04
C GLY A 78 -30.64 1.79 4.15
N SER A 79 -29.54 2.55 4.15
CA SER A 79 -28.47 2.39 5.14
C SER A 79 -28.82 3.10 6.46
N PRO A 80 -28.54 2.50 7.64
CA PRO A 80 -28.68 3.18 8.93
C PRO A 80 -27.75 4.38 9.08
N PHE A 81 -26.72 4.49 8.22
CA PHE A 81 -25.75 5.58 8.20
C PHE A 81 -26.11 6.67 7.19
N ALA A 82 -27.23 6.54 6.47
CA ALA A 82 -27.64 7.50 5.47
C ALA A 82 -28.07 8.82 6.11
N ASP A 83 -27.67 9.94 5.50
CA ASP A 83 -28.15 11.25 5.90
C ASP A 83 -29.59 11.52 5.43
N ALA A 84 -30.11 12.71 5.70
CA ALA A 84 -31.46 13.12 5.28
C ALA A 84 -31.69 13.08 3.75
N SER A 85 -30.62 13.04 2.96
CA SER A 85 -30.66 12.92 1.50
C SER A 85 -30.44 11.49 0.99
N GLY A 86 -30.27 10.52 1.90
CA GLY A 86 -30.03 9.13 1.56
C GLY A 86 -28.58 8.82 1.17
N LEU A 87 -27.63 9.70 1.51
CA LEU A 87 -26.22 9.56 1.17
C LEU A 87 -25.42 8.97 2.34
N VAL A 88 -24.43 8.14 2.03
CA VAL A 88 -23.43 7.61 2.96
C VAL A 88 -22.04 7.98 2.49
N ALA A 89 -21.07 8.02 3.40
CA ALA A 89 -19.67 8.05 3.02
C ALA A 89 -19.23 6.62 2.66
N ALA A 90 -18.75 6.44 1.44
CA ALA A 90 -18.15 5.19 0.98
C ALA A 90 -16.64 5.41 0.74
N PRO A 91 -15.78 4.41 0.97
CA PRO A 91 -14.36 4.51 0.65
C PRO A 91 -14.12 4.86 -0.83
N ASP A 92 -13.17 5.74 -1.09
CA ASP A 92 -12.75 6.09 -2.46
C ASP A 92 -11.72 5.07 -2.96
N VAL A 93 -12.22 3.89 -3.34
CA VAL A 93 -11.39 2.76 -3.76
C VAL A 93 -11.88 2.25 -5.10
N ASP A 94 -10.99 2.22 -6.10
CA ASP A 94 -11.23 1.57 -7.38
C ASP A 94 -10.55 0.20 -7.42
N LEU A 95 -11.36 -0.86 -7.49
CA LEU A 95 -10.89 -2.24 -7.52
C LEU A 95 -9.99 -2.55 -8.72
N ALA A 96 -10.19 -1.89 -9.87
CA ALA A 96 -9.32 -2.11 -11.03
C ALA A 96 -7.91 -1.57 -10.76
N THR A 97 -7.82 -0.35 -10.23
CA THR A 97 -6.56 0.26 -9.81
C THR A 97 -5.88 -0.53 -8.69
N GLU A 98 -6.65 -1.06 -7.73
CA GLU A 98 -6.10 -1.90 -6.66
C GLU A 98 -5.54 -3.23 -7.20
N ALA A 99 -6.23 -3.89 -8.12
CA ALA A 99 -5.71 -5.12 -8.75
C ALA A 99 -4.38 -4.88 -9.47
N VAL A 100 -4.26 -3.77 -10.22
CA VAL A 100 -3.00 -3.37 -10.88
C VAL A 100 -1.92 -3.08 -9.83
N THR A 101 -2.29 -2.44 -8.72
CA THR A 101 -1.37 -2.17 -7.60
C THR A 101 -0.84 -3.46 -6.98
N GLN A 102 -1.69 -4.46 -6.75
CA GLN A 102 -1.29 -5.75 -6.20
C GLN A 102 -0.35 -6.52 -7.15
N ILE A 103 -0.68 -6.54 -8.45
CA ILE A 103 0.15 -7.20 -9.47
C ILE A 103 1.52 -6.51 -9.55
N SER A 104 1.55 -5.18 -9.66
CA SER A 104 2.81 -4.42 -9.75
C SER A 104 3.65 -4.56 -8.48
N ALA A 105 3.04 -4.56 -7.30
CA ALA A 105 3.72 -4.80 -6.03
C ALA A 105 4.33 -6.21 -5.96
N ARG A 106 3.57 -7.24 -6.36
CA ARG A 106 4.08 -8.62 -6.43
C ARG A 106 5.27 -8.74 -7.36
N LEU A 107 5.22 -8.12 -8.54
CA LEU A 107 6.31 -8.13 -9.51
C LEU A 107 7.54 -7.39 -8.96
N ALA A 108 7.36 -6.24 -8.32
CA ALA A 108 8.44 -5.50 -7.68
C ALA A 108 9.12 -6.31 -6.56
N TYR A 109 8.32 -6.96 -5.70
CA TYR A 109 8.84 -7.84 -4.66
C TYR A 109 9.68 -8.97 -5.25
N ALA A 110 9.15 -9.67 -6.27
CA ALA A 110 9.84 -10.76 -6.93
C ALA A 110 11.15 -10.32 -7.59
N ALA A 111 11.15 -9.15 -8.23
CA ALA A 111 12.35 -8.56 -8.82
C ALA A 111 13.42 -8.26 -7.77
N SER A 112 13.06 -7.59 -6.67
CA SER A 112 13.98 -7.30 -5.56
C SER A 112 14.51 -8.57 -4.89
N ALA A 113 13.65 -9.57 -4.69
CA ALA A 113 14.06 -10.87 -4.13
C ALA A 113 15.06 -11.60 -5.05
N LYS A 114 14.85 -11.54 -6.38
CA LYS A 114 15.79 -12.11 -7.35
C LYS A 114 17.15 -11.42 -7.31
N THR A 115 17.17 -10.09 -7.22
CA THR A 115 18.42 -9.31 -7.07
C THR A 115 19.15 -9.66 -5.78
N ALA A 116 18.43 -9.79 -4.66
CA ALA A 116 19.03 -10.20 -3.39
C ALA A 116 19.67 -11.59 -3.49
N LYS A 117 18.98 -12.55 -4.14
CA LYS A 117 19.51 -13.90 -4.35
C LYS A 117 20.80 -13.91 -5.17
N VAL A 118 20.84 -13.15 -6.26
CA VAL A 118 22.06 -13.05 -7.09
C VAL A 118 23.22 -12.40 -6.31
N ALA A 119 22.93 -11.37 -5.51
CA ALA A 119 23.96 -10.73 -4.68
C ALA A 119 24.54 -11.69 -3.61
N ASP A 120 23.69 -12.53 -3.01
CA ASP A 120 24.11 -13.58 -2.06
C ASP A 120 25.00 -14.63 -2.74
N GLU A 121 24.58 -15.13 -3.91
CA GLU A 121 25.36 -16.09 -4.73
C GLU A 121 26.74 -15.54 -5.11
N MET A 122 26.82 -14.25 -5.50
CA MET A 122 28.08 -13.58 -5.81
C MET A 122 28.98 -13.44 -4.57
N THR A 123 28.39 -13.11 -3.42
CA THR A 123 29.14 -12.98 -2.16
C THR A 123 29.74 -14.33 -1.75
N LYS A 124 28.95 -15.41 -1.85
CA LYS A 124 29.43 -16.76 -1.59
C LYS A 124 30.58 -17.16 -2.52
N THR A 125 30.42 -16.91 -3.83
CA THR A 125 31.47 -17.21 -4.82
C THR A 125 32.77 -16.47 -4.51
N ALA A 126 32.68 -15.21 -4.07
CA ALA A 126 33.85 -14.42 -3.69
C ALA A 126 34.54 -14.97 -2.42
N LEU A 127 33.77 -15.42 -1.42
CA LEU A 127 34.31 -16.03 -0.21
C LEU A 127 35.01 -17.36 -0.52
N ASP A 128 34.40 -18.20 -1.35
CA ASP A 128 34.96 -19.50 -1.76
C ASP A 128 36.26 -19.32 -2.56
N ALA A 129 36.40 -18.24 -3.34
CA ALA A 129 37.62 -17.94 -4.10
C ALA A 129 38.79 -17.40 -3.23
N LEU A 130 38.52 -16.97 -2.00
CA LEU A 130 39.52 -16.47 -1.04
C LEU A 130 39.99 -17.53 -0.04
N ALA A 131 39.34 -18.70 -0.01
CA ALA A 131 39.68 -19.86 0.82
C ALA A 131 40.68 -20.78 0.13
#